data_AF-A0A1Z1MRW6-F1
#
_entry.id   AF-A0A1Z1MRW6-F1
#
_cell.length_a   1.000
_cell.length_b   1.000
_cell.length_c   1.000
_cell.angle_alpha   90.00
_cell.angle_beta   90.00
_cell.angle_gamma   90.00
#
_symmetry.space_group_name_H-M   'P 1'
#
loop_
_entity.id
_entity.type
_entity.pdbx_description
1 polymer ?
#
loop_
_entity_poly.entity_id
_entity_poly.type
_entity_poly.pdbx_seq_one_letter_code
_entity_poly.pdbx_strand_id
1 'polypeptide(L)'
;MVNSVFLFRLYIIFALLFLVPLSFFITRQIYFLFNSYFVVCNLIGYSKENVLWTLSDEVYINLFNFYVTRKKFFLCISLAELFFLQCPSKRYLVYISLAYCYKESRFFYAAEYYYLRASSLSKDNISILVNLLKIYNELGDFNKVSLVENQIETLNFVNSSD
;
A
#
# COMPACT_ATOMS: atom_id res chain seq x y z
N MET A 1 -43.08 -43.10 1.63
CA MET A 1 -43.11 -41.76 1.00
C MET A 1 -42.65 -40.63 1.93
N VAL A 2 -42.80 -40.71 3.27
CA VAL A 2 -42.38 -39.63 4.19
C VAL A 2 -40.84 -39.44 4.22
N ASN A 3 -40.07 -40.53 4.16
CA ASN A 3 -38.60 -40.47 4.21
C ASN A 3 -37.95 -39.77 3.00
N SER A 4 -38.53 -39.90 1.79
CA SER A 4 -37.98 -39.23 0.60
C SER A 4 -38.17 -37.71 0.66
N VAL A 5 -39.29 -37.24 1.20
CA VAL A 5 -39.55 -35.81 1.42
C VAL A 5 -38.61 -35.26 2.49
N PHE A 6 -38.36 -36.01 3.57
CA PHE A 6 -37.43 -35.60 4.62
C PHE A 6 -35.99 -35.49 4.11
N LEU A 7 -35.50 -36.49 3.38
CA LEU A 7 -34.16 -36.48 2.78
C LEU A 7 -33.98 -35.32 1.80
N PHE A 8 -34.99 -35.02 0.99
CA PHE A 8 -34.97 -33.87 0.08
C PHE A 8 -34.88 -32.53 0.83
N ARG A 9 -35.64 -32.35 1.92
CA ARG A 9 -35.55 -31.14 2.75
C ARG A 9 -34.18 -30.99 3.39
N LEU A 10 -33.62 -32.08 3.90
CA LEU A 10 -32.30 -32.09 4.52
C LEU A 10 -31.21 -31.74 3.50
N TYR A 11 -31.29 -32.28 2.28
CA TYR A 11 -30.41 -31.92 1.18
C TYR A 11 -30.46 -30.41 0.86
N ILE A 12 -31.65 -29.82 0.77
CA ILE A 12 -31.80 -28.37 0.52
C ILE A 12 -31.16 -27.55 1.64
N ILE A 13 -31.35 -27.95 2.90
CA ILE A 13 -30.76 -27.24 4.05
C ILE A 13 -29.23 -27.29 3.97
N PHE A 14 -28.63 -28.45 3.68
CA PHE A 14 -27.18 -28.57 3.50
C PHE A 14 -26.67 -27.74 2.32
N ALA A 15 -27.38 -27.76 1.19
CA ALA A 15 -27.02 -26.95 0.03
C ALA A 15 -27.06 -25.45 0.38
N LEU A 16 -28.13 -24.97 1.03
CA LEU A 16 -28.25 -23.57 1.46
C LEU A 16 -27.18 -23.17 2.45
N LEU A 17 -26.85 -24.05 3.40
CA LEU A 17 -25.80 -23.81 4.40
C LEU A 17 -24.43 -23.60 3.75
N PHE A 18 -24.18 -24.18 2.57
CA PHE A 18 -22.97 -23.94 1.79
C PHE A 18 -23.08 -22.74 0.84
N LEU A 19 -24.25 -22.56 0.20
CA LEU A 19 -24.48 -21.49 -0.77
C LEU A 19 -24.48 -20.09 -0.15
N VAL A 20 -25.06 -19.92 1.05
CA VAL A 20 -25.11 -18.63 1.75
C VAL A 20 -23.70 -18.08 2.03
N PRO A 21 -22.78 -18.78 2.71
CA PRO A 21 -21.44 -18.26 2.94
C PRO A 21 -20.68 -18.05 1.62
N LEU A 22 -20.81 -18.97 0.65
CA LEU A 22 -20.16 -18.83 -0.66
C LEU A 22 -20.62 -17.54 -1.37
N SER A 23 -21.93 -17.29 -1.40
CA SER A 23 -22.50 -16.07 -2.00
C SER A 23 -22.01 -14.80 -1.31
N PHE A 24 -21.86 -14.83 0.02
CA PHE A 24 -21.32 -13.70 0.78
C PHE A 24 -19.87 -13.41 0.41
N PHE A 25 -19.03 -14.44 0.29
CA PHE A 25 -17.65 -14.30 -0.16
C PHE A 25 -17.54 -13.73 -1.58
N ILE A 26 -18.34 -14.25 -2.50
CA ILE A 26 -18.37 -13.77 -3.90
C ILE A 26 -18.84 -12.31 -3.94
N THR A 27 -19.91 -11.97 -3.23
CA THR A 27 -20.45 -10.61 -3.18
C THR A 27 -19.40 -9.62 -2.65
N ARG A 28 -18.66 -10.00 -1.60
CA ARG A 28 -17.59 -9.16 -1.05
C ARG A 28 -16.47 -8.90 -2.06
N GLN A 29 -16.06 -9.92 -2.81
CA GLN A 29 -15.03 -9.78 -3.84
C GLN A 29 -15.51 -8.91 -5.00
N ILE A 30 -16.75 -9.13 -5.46
CA ILE A 30 -17.37 -8.33 -6.52
C ILE A 30 -17.48 -6.88 -6.09
N TYR A 31 -17.94 -6.60 -4.87
CA TYR A 31 -18.03 -5.24 -4.33
C TYR A 31 -16.67 -4.52 -4.34
N PHE A 32 -15.60 -5.20 -3.91
CA PHE A 32 -14.25 -4.62 -3.94
C PHE A 32 -13.76 -4.33 -5.36
N LEU A 33 -14.04 -5.23 -6.31
CA LEU A 33 -13.73 -5.02 -7.73
C LEU A 33 -14.51 -3.84 -8.31
N PHE A 34 -15.80 -3.73 -8.03
CA PHE A 34 -16.64 -2.61 -8.46
C PHE A 34 -16.14 -1.28 -7.92
N ASN A 35 -15.81 -1.20 -6.63
CA ASN A 35 -15.30 0.03 -6.05
C ASN A 35 -13.99 0.47 -6.73
N SER A 36 -13.12 -0.49 -7.03
CA SER A 36 -11.85 -0.23 -7.70
C SER A 36 -12.05 0.21 -9.16
N TYR A 37 -12.96 -0.46 -9.87
CA TYR A 37 -13.33 -0.09 -11.24
C TYR A 37 -13.95 1.30 -11.27
N PHE A 38 -14.81 1.64 -10.30
CA PHE A 38 -15.41 2.97 -10.18
C PHE A 38 -14.35 4.05 -9.98
N VAL A 39 -13.36 3.82 -9.12
CA VAL A 39 -12.23 4.77 -8.94
C VAL A 39 -11.46 4.96 -10.25
N VAL A 40 -11.15 3.86 -10.96
CA VAL A 40 -10.44 3.92 -12.25
C VAL A 40 -11.28 4.61 -13.34
N CYS A 41 -12.59 4.32 -13.42
CA CYS A 41 -13.49 4.98 -14.36
C CYS A 41 -13.68 6.45 -14.03
N ASN A 42 -13.78 6.81 -12.76
CA ASN A 42 -13.79 8.21 -12.36
C ASN A 42 -12.51 8.90 -12.77
N LEU A 43 -11.35 8.28 -12.55
CA LEU A 43 -10.07 8.78 -13.05
C LEU A 43 -10.13 8.97 -14.57
N ILE A 44 -10.52 7.97 -15.35
CA ILE A 44 -10.61 8.10 -16.82
C ILE A 44 -11.62 9.18 -17.24
N GLY A 45 -12.73 9.33 -16.51
CA GLY A 45 -13.76 10.35 -16.74
C GLY A 45 -13.23 11.78 -16.55
N TYR A 46 -12.47 12.01 -15.48
CA TYR A 46 -11.75 13.27 -15.26
C TYR A 46 -10.70 13.56 -16.35
N SER A 47 -10.25 12.56 -17.13
CA SER A 47 -9.19 12.69 -18.15
C SER A 47 -9.65 13.44 -19.38
N LYS A 48 -10.97 13.44 -19.59
CA LYS A 48 -11.58 13.85 -20.83
C LYS A 48 -11.94 15.33 -20.83
N GLU A 49 -12.02 15.95 -19.66
CA GLU A 49 -12.18 17.38 -19.50
C GLU A 49 -10.80 17.99 -19.23
N ASN A 50 -10.38 18.97 -20.03
CA ASN A 50 -9.04 19.60 -20.05
C ASN A 50 -8.69 20.42 -18.78
N VAL A 51 -9.14 19.98 -17.61
CA VAL A 51 -8.76 20.56 -16.32
C VAL A 51 -7.43 19.95 -15.92
N LEU A 52 -6.46 20.79 -15.56
CA LEU A 52 -5.18 20.36 -15.00
C LEU A 52 -5.42 19.25 -13.97
N TRP A 53 -5.00 18.04 -14.30
CA TRP A 53 -5.14 16.86 -13.46
C TRP A 53 -4.33 17.04 -12.18
N THR A 54 -4.97 17.53 -11.13
CA THR A 54 -4.43 17.50 -9.79
C THR A 54 -4.95 16.23 -9.11
N LEU A 55 -4.18 15.15 -9.22
CA LEU A 55 -4.42 13.97 -8.40
C LEU A 55 -4.34 14.40 -6.93
N SER A 56 -5.41 14.24 -6.16
CA SER A 56 -5.36 14.58 -4.74
C SER A 56 -4.50 13.57 -3.99
N ASP A 57 -3.88 14.02 -2.89
CA ASP A 57 -3.07 13.15 -2.01
C ASP A 57 -3.89 11.92 -1.56
N GLU A 58 -5.18 12.09 -1.27
CA GLU A 58 -6.07 11.02 -0.84
C GLU A 58 -6.31 9.98 -1.94
N VAL A 59 -6.61 10.43 -3.17
CA VAL A 59 -6.81 9.53 -4.31
C VAL A 59 -5.52 8.77 -4.63
N TYR A 60 -4.38 9.46 -4.58
CA TYR A 60 -3.07 8.83 -4.74
C TYR A 60 -2.83 7.74 -3.69
N ILE A 61 -2.99 8.04 -2.41
CA ILE A 61 -2.75 7.09 -1.31
C ILE A 61 -3.68 5.88 -1.45
N ASN A 62 -4.96 6.10 -1.78
CA ASN A 62 -5.94 5.03 -1.97
C ASN A 62 -5.57 4.10 -3.13
N LEU A 63 -5.20 4.66 -4.29
CA LEU A 63 -4.73 3.89 -5.44
C LEU A 63 -3.42 3.16 -5.16
N PHE A 64 -2.48 3.83 -4.51
CA PHE A 64 -1.19 3.25 -4.15
C PHE A 64 -1.39 2.05 -3.22
N ASN A 65 -2.15 2.22 -2.14
CA ASN A 65 -2.49 1.14 -1.20
C ASN A 65 -3.24 0.00 -1.90
N PHE A 66 -4.13 0.32 -2.82
CA PHE A 66 -4.83 -0.68 -3.63
C PHE A 66 -3.88 -1.52 -4.49
N TYR A 67 -2.88 -0.90 -5.13
CA TYR A 67 -1.89 -1.65 -5.91
C TYR A 67 -0.89 -2.41 -5.02
N VAL A 68 -0.50 -1.84 -3.87
CA VAL A 68 0.38 -2.47 -2.88
C VAL A 68 -0.24 -3.73 -2.30
N THR A 69 -1.51 -3.67 -1.88
CA THR A 69 -2.23 -4.84 -1.33
C THR A 69 -2.34 -5.99 -2.33
N ARG A 70 -2.33 -5.68 -3.63
CA ARG A 70 -2.29 -6.65 -4.73
C ARG A 70 -0.87 -7.02 -5.19
N LYS A 71 0.17 -6.53 -4.51
CA LYS A 71 1.60 -6.71 -4.84
C LYS A 71 1.96 -6.29 -6.27
N LYS A 72 1.23 -5.34 -6.85
CA LYS A 72 1.50 -4.82 -8.20
C LYS A 72 2.51 -3.67 -8.15
N PHE A 73 3.72 -3.95 -7.67
CA PHE A 73 4.73 -2.91 -7.38
C PHE A 73 5.14 -2.09 -8.60
N PHE A 74 5.18 -2.67 -9.80
CA PHE A 74 5.44 -1.92 -11.02
C PHE A 74 4.41 -0.79 -11.24
N LEU A 75 3.11 -1.09 -11.05
CA LEU A 75 2.05 -0.08 -11.16
C LEU A 75 2.16 0.97 -10.05
N CYS A 76 2.53 0.57 -8.84
CA CYS A 76 2.80 1.51 -7.75
C CYS A 76 3.92 2.49 -8.10
N ILE A 77 5.02 1.99 -8.68
CA ILE A 77 6.16 2.81 -9.11
C ILE A 77 5.72 3.78 -10.22
N SER A 78 5.05 3.29 -11.27
CA SER A 78 4.54 4.16 -12.34
C SER A 78 3.57 5.22 -11.82
N LEU A 79 2.71 4.87 -10.87
CA LEU A 79 1.80 5.82 -10.23
C LEU A 79 2.54 6.88 -9.42
N ALA A 80 3.58 6.49 -8.66
CA ALA A 80 4.40 7.41 -7.89
C ALA A 80 5.19 8.37 -8.79
N GLU A 81 5.74 7.89 -9.90
CA GLU A 81 6.42 8.73 -10.90
C GLU A 81 5.46 9.70 -11.59
N LEU A 82 4.25 9.25 -11.96
CA LEU A 82 3.21 10.12 -12.50
C LEU A 82 2.83 11.23 -11.49
N PHE A 83 2.63 10.85 -10.23
CA PHE A 83 2.28 11.79 -9.16
C PHE A 83 3.40 12.80 -8.90
N PHE A 84 4.67 12.38 -8.99
CA PHE A 84 5.82 13.27 -8.89
C PHE A 84 5.83 14.36 -9.96
N LEU A 85 5.47 14.00 -11.20
CA LEU A 85 5.41 14.95 -12.32
C LEU A 85 4.28 15.97 -12.14
N GLN A 86 3.14 15.54 -11.60
CA GLN A 86 1.98 16.42 -11.39
C GLN A 86 2.13 17.32 -10.15
N CYS A 87 2.71 16.79 -9.06
CA CYS A 87 2.77 17.46 -7.77
C CYS A 87 4.21 17.45 -7.22
N PRO A 88 5.12 18.28 -7.79
CA PRO A 88 6.52 18.28 -7.40
C PRO A 88 6.78 18.82 -5.99
N SER A 89 5.77 19.40 -5.32
CA SER A 89 5.83 19.79 -3.91
C SER A 89 5.68 18.59 -2.96
N LYS A 90 5.10 17.48 -3.41
CA LYS A 90 4.80 16.28 -2.61
C LYS A 90 5.88 15.20 -2.71
N ARG A 91 7.13 15.58 -2.97
CA ARG A 91 8.26 14.65 -3.19
C ARG A 91 8.46 13.68 -2.05
N TYR A 92 8.21 14.13 -0.82
CA TYR A 92 8.33 13.29 0.37
C TYR A 92 7.44 12.04 0.29
N LEU A 93 6.16 12.22 -0.04
CA LEU A 93 5.19 11.13 -0.18
C LEU A 93 5.61 10.15 -1.30
N VAL A 94 6.05 10.70 -2.43
CA VAL A 94 6.55 9.92 -3.57
C VAL A 94 7.78 9.09 -3.17
N TYR A 95 8.77 9.69 -2.52
CA TYR A 95 10.00 8.99 -2.15
C TYR A 95 9.73 7.86 -1.16
N ILE A 96 8.86 8.06 -0.16
CA ILE A 96 8.44 6.97 0.74
C ILE A 96 7.76 5.85 -0.05
N SER A 97 6.87 6.20 -0.96
CA SER A 97 6.11 5.24 -1.76
C SER A 97 7.03 4.42 -2.67
N LEU A 98 7.98 5.07 -3.35
CA LEU A 98 9.01 4.40 -4.16
C LEU A 98 9.92 3.52 -3.31
N ALA A 99 10.43 4.05 -2.20
CA ALA A 99 11.32 3.31 -1.30
C ALA A 99 10.64 2.03 -0.78
N TYR A 100 9.37 2.13 -0.41
CA TYR A 100 8.56 0.99 -0.01
C TYR A 100 8.45 -0.05 -1.12
N CYS A 101 8.09 0.35 -2.35
CA CYS A 101 7.96 -0.58 -3.48
C CYS A 101 9.28 -1.29 -3.82
N TYR A 102 10.40 -0.57 -3.81
CA TYR A 102 11.72 -1.16 -4.07
C TYR A 102 12.13 -2.11 -2.95
N LYS A 103 11.86 -1.77 -1.68
CA LYS A 103 12.15 -2.62 -0.53
C LYS A 103 11.37 -3.95 -0.61
N GLU A 104 10.06 -3.88 -0.85
CA GLU A 104 9.22 -5.09 -0.98
C GLU A 104 9.59 -5.94 -2.20
N SER A 105 10.17 -5.31 -3.23
CA SER A 105 10.70 -5.99 -4.42
C SER A 105 12.15 -6.49 -4.24
N ARG A 106 12.73 -6.37 -3.03
CA ARG A 106 14.12 -6.74 -2.68
C ARG A 106 15.23 -5.97 -3.44
N PHE A 107 14.90 -4.79 -3.99
CA PHE A 107 15.89 -3.87 -4.56
C PHE A 107 16.42 -2.93 -3.49
N PHE A 108 17.21 -3.46 -2.56
CA PHE A 108 17.61 -2.78 -1.33
C PHE A 108 18.40 -1.48 -1.55
N TYR A 109 19.34 -1.45 -2.49
CA TYR A 109 20.09 -0.21 -2.80
C TYR A 109 19.20 0.91 -3.36
N ALA A 110 18.22 0.56 -4.21
CA ALA A 110 17.25 1.53 -4.71
C ALA A 110 16.34 2.02 -3.57
N ALA A 111 15.90 1.11 -2.70
CA ALA A 111 15.11 1.45 -1.53
C ALA A 111 15.85 2.37 -0.55
N GLU A 112 17.12 2.06 -0.26
CA GLU A 112 18.03 2.89 0.54
C GLU A 112 18.10 4.30 -0.03
N TYR A 113 18.38 4.43 -1.33
CA TYR A 113 18.48 5.72 -2.01
C TYR A 113 17.23 6.58 -1.79
N TYR A 114 16.03 6.02 -2.01
CA TYR A 114 14.79 6.77 -1.84
C TYR A 114 14.45 7.06 -0.38
N TYR A 115 14.76 6.16 0.57
CA TYR A 115 14.57 6.45 1.98
C TYR A 115 15.52 7.54 2.48
N LEU A 116 16.78 7.57 2.04
CA LEU A 116 17.71 8.65 2.34
C LEU A 116 17.23 9.99 1.77
N ARG A 117 16.68 9.99 0.54
CA ARG A 117 16.04 11.18 -0.05
C ARG A 117 14.83 11.63 0.78
N ALA A 118 13.97 10.72 1.23
CA ALA A 118 12.84 11.05 2.08
C ALA A 118 13.28 11.58 3.46
N SER A 119 14.28 10.97 4.08
CA SER A 119 14.87 11.40 5.37
C SER A 119 15.49 12.79 5.27
N SER A 120 16.09 13.15 4.13
CA SER A 120 16.61 14.51 3.92
C SER A 120 15.52 15.60 3.95
N LEU A 121 14.26 15.23 3.65
CA LEU A 121 13.10 16.12 3.70
C LEU A 121 12.40 16.11 5.06
N SER A 122 12.49 15.01 5.81
CA SER A 122 11.93 14.86 7.15
C SER A 122 12.89 13.99 7.98
N LYS A 123 13.78 14.64 8.74
CA LYS A 123 14.84 13.98 9.49
C LYS A 123 14.33 13.17 10.68
N ASP A 124 13.17 13.55 11.21
CA ASP A 124 12.66 13.02 12.48
C ASP A 124 11.60 11.93 12.27
N ASN A 125 11.49 11.39 11.06
CA ASN A 125 10.56 10.30 10.81
C ASN A 125 11.17 8.95 11.20
N ILE A 126 10.83 8.51 12.42
CA ILE A 126 11.23 7.21 12.98
C ILE A 126 10.87 6.04 12.04
N SER A 127 9.73 6.11 11.32
CA SER A 127 9.33 5.05 10.38
C SER A 127 10.33 4.90 9.22
N ILE A 128 10.91 6.00 8.74
CA ILE A 128 11.95 5.95 7.71
C ILE A 128 13.22 5.29 8.26
N LEU A 129 13.65 5.68 9.46
CA LEU A 129 14.83 5.11 10.12
C LEU A 129 14.66 3.61 10.37
N VAL A 130 13.51 3.18 10.86
CA VAL A 130 13.21 1.74 11.06
C VAL A 130 13.26 0.96 9.74
N ASN A 131 12.80 1.55 8.62
CA ASN A 131 12.91 0.89 7.32
C ASN A 131 14.35 0.87 6.79
N LEU A 132 15.13 1.92 7.01
CA LEU A 132 16.57 1.93 6.68
C LEU A 132 17.34 0.89 7.49
N LEU A 133 17.06 0.77 8.78
CA LEU A 133 17.66 -0.25 9.65
C LEU A 133 17.42 -1.66 9.12
N LYS A 134 16.19 -1.97 8.72
CA LYS A 134 15.84 -3.25 8.07
C LYS A 134 16.64 -3.47 6.79
N ILE A 135 16.74 -2.45 5.94
CA ILE A 135 17.52 -2.53 4.69
C ILE A 135 19.00 -2.77 4.97
N TYR A 136 19.61 -2.08 5.94
CA TYR A 136 21.02 -2.26 6.28
C TYR A 136 21.31 -3.62 6.89
N ASN A 137 20.39 -4.17 7.69
CA ASN A 137 20.49 -5.54 8.16
C ASN A 137 20.46 -6.55 7.01
N GLU A 138 19.56 -6.37 6.03
CA GLU A 138 19.49 -7.24 4.83
C GLU A 138 20.74 -7.12 3.94
N LEU A 139 21.36 -5.93 3.90
CA LEU A 139 22.61 -5.68 3.16
C LEU A 139 23.87 -6.13 3.93
N GLY A 140 23.77 -6.41 5.24
CA GLY A 140 24.91 -6.73 6.10
C GLY A 140 25.82 -5.55 6.43
N ASP A 141 25.33 -4.31 6.31
CA ASP A 141 26.12 -3.09 6.58
C ASP A 141 25.99 -2.66 8.05
N PHE A 142 26.68 -3.39 8.93
CA PHE A 142 26.59 -3.19 10.39
C PHE A 142 27.05 -1.81 10.86
N ASN A 143 27.93 -1.14 10.10
CA ASN A 143 28.32 0.23 10.41
C ASN A 143 27.13 1.16 10.30
N LYS A 144 26.37 1.09 9.20
CA LYS A 144 25.16 1.91 9.03
C LYS A 144 24.03 1.51 9.97
N VAL A 145 23.92 0.23 10.34
CA VAL A 145 22.97 -0.25 11.37
C VAL A 145 23.17 0.51 12.67
N SER A 146 24.39 0.47 13.24
CA SER A 146 24.69 1.15 14.51
C SER A 146 24.45 2.66 14.46
N LEU A 147 24.73 3.31 13.32
CA LEU A 147 24.46 4.74 13.13
C LEU A 147 22.95 5.04 13.19
N VAL A 148 22.12 4.23 12.54
CA VAL A 148 20.66 4.42 12.53
C VAL A 148 20.05 4.10 13.89
N GLU A 149 20.53 3.07 14.60
CA GLU A 149 20.07 2.74 15.95
C GLU A 149 20.30 3.91 16.92
N ASN A 150 21.51 4.48 16.92
CA ASN A 150 21.82 5.67 17.71
C ASN A 150 20.90 6.85 17.36
N GLN A 151 20.59 7.07 16.06
CA GLN A 151 19.66 8.12 15.64
C GLN A 151 18.25 7.89 16.21
N ILE A 152 17.74 6.64 16.15
CA ILE A 152 16.43 6.30 16.69
C ILE A 152 16.38 6.53 18.20
N GLU A 153 17.42 6.12 18.93
CA GLU A 153 17.52 6.33 20.38
C GLU A 153 17.49 7.82 20.75
N THR A 154 18.27 8.65 20.05
CA THR A 154 18.29 10.10 20.29
C THR A 154 16.92 10.75 20.08
N LEU A 155 16.19 10.36 19.04
CA LEU A 155 14.85 10.90 18.76
C LEU A 155 13.81 10.44 19.79
N ASN A 156 13.88 9.18 20.24
CA ASN A 156 12.98 8.68 21.28
C ASN A 156 13.19 9.38 22.62
N PHE A 157 14.44 9.70 22.97
CA PHE A 157 14.74 10.45 24.18
C PHE A 157 14.14 11.85 24.13
N VAL A 158 14.32 12.59 23.02
CA VAL A 158 13.75 13.93 22.83
C VAL A 158 12.22 13.92 22.95
N ASN A 159 11.55 12.96 22.32
CA ASN A 159 10.08 12.83 22.39
C ASN A 159 9.54 12.41 23.77
N SER A 160 10.39 11.91 24.68
CA SER A 160 10.00 11.53 26.04
C SER A 160 10.15 12.65 27.08
N SER A 161 10.82 13.74 26.69
CA SER A 161 11.07 14.92 27.52
C SER A 161 10.11 16.09 27.26
N ASP A 162 9.24 15.97 26.26
CA ASP A 162 8.13 16.89 25.93
C ASP A 162 6.78 16.33 26.42
#